data_AF-A0A961HLP4-F1
#
_entry.id   AF-A0A961HLP4-F1
#
_cell.length_a   1.000
_cell.length_b   1.000
_cell.length_c   1.000
_cell.angle_alpha   90.00
_cell.angle_beta   90.00
_cell.angle_gamma   90.00
#
_symmetry.space_group_name_H-M   'P 1'
#
loop_
_entity.id
_entity.type
_entity.pdbx_description
1 polymer ?
#
loop_
_entity_poly.entity_id
_entity_poly.type
_entity_poly.pdbx_seq_one_letter_code
_entity_poly.pdbx_strand_id
1 'polypeptide(L)'
;MVGGLPVDESFPEAIINDVLRAAARELDRVTPTTLMGIDAGAVLRSAADSFVNGVVARTGQEFAHGLRDALDAVSAQTYEGRASFGSLVLAPREHPAVSVDIRFEHETPVTVPSLFRTVLEMSGSGLRLLTDGREVYGLGAINASYDEASEQCFLIDIVGNGAWELRHQDEPLLRVDHGQPSVAVDAMDKGTFADTVRRVFGNQAEAEALWEMAQACSRQQHGTMLVVHPDAAAEGKRLLPQAFTIMPATLGEKAFHTLTKIDGAVLVAPDAQCHAVGVILDGAATGTGDGSRGARYNSAIRYLAGEGKGSMVIIVSEDGTIDLLPKLMRRVRRETVQAVVDQFAEAVADEEDYEKLARLNRACEKLEFYMTAPQCEAMNDARESIEERRWTEERVRLQVVPVQPHPAMDDSYFVDPV
;
A
#
# COMPACT_ATOMS: atom_id res chain seq x y z
N MET A 1 -27.36 11.38 3.82
CA MET A 1 -28.39 10.72 4.66
C MET A 1 -29.21 9.80 3.77
N VAL A 2 -29.13 8.49 3.99
CA VAL A 2 -30.03 7.50 3.37
C VAL A 2 -30.83 6.88 4.52
N GLY A 3 -32.16 6.79 4.42
CA GLY A 3 -33.02 6.27 5.50
C GLY A 3 -32.95 7.02 6.84
N GLY A 4 -32.38 8.23 6.90
CA GLY A 4 -32.21 8.99 8.15
C GLY A 4 -30.92 8.73 8.92
N LEU A 5 -30.01 7.90 8.39
CA LEU A 5 -28.66 7.69 8.95
C LEU A 5 -27.63 8.53 8.19
N PRO A 6 -26.66 9.16 8.90
CA PRO A 6 -25.51 9.77 8.24
C PRO A 6 -24.72 8.66 7.54
N VAL A 7 -24.40 8.89 6.27
CA VAL A 7 -23.53 8.02 5.48
C VAL A 7 -22.19 8.75 5.43
N ASP A 8 -21.12 8.09 5.87
CA ASP A 8 -19.77 8.66 5.80
C ASP A 8 -19.41 8.93 4.33
N GLU A 9 -18.88 10.11 4.01
CA GLU A 9 -18.55 10.49 2.63
C GLU A 9 -17.24 9.83 2.18
N SER A 10 -16.39 9.39 3.13
CA SER A 10 -15.13 8.70 2.86
C SER A 10 -14.73 7.76 3.99
N PHE A 11 -13.83 6.80 3.70
CA PHE A 11 -13.30 5.91 4.73
C PHE A 11 -12.50 6.65 5.83
N PRO A 12 -11.65 7.66 5.53
CA PRO A 12 -11.04 8.49 6.56
C PRO A 12 -12.05 9.18 7.48
N GLU A 13 -13.17 9.67 6.94
CA GLU A 13 -14.24 10.25 7.75
C GLU A 13 -14.89 9.21 8.66
N ALA A 14 -15.18 8.01 8.14
CA ALA A 14 -15.69 6.90 8.94
C ALA A 14 -14.75 6.55 10.11
N ILE A 15 -13.43 6.56 9.88
CA ILE A 15 -12.42 6.37 10.93
C ILE A 15 -12.52 7.48 11.99
N ILE A 16 -12.57 8.74 11.57
CA ILE A 16 -12.68 9.89 12.50
C ILE A 16 -13.95 9.75 13.34
N ASN A 17 -15.09 9.46 12.72
CA ASN A 17 -16.37 9.31 13.38
C ASN A 17 -16.35 8.17 14.40
N ASP A 18 -15.72 7.04 14.08
CA ASP A 18 -15.62 5.92 15.02
C ASP A 18 -14.60 6.15 16.14
N VAL A 19 -13.50 6.86 15.87
CA VAL A 19 -12.58 7.33 16.94
C VAL A 19 -13.32 8.24 17.91
N LEU A 20 -14.08 9.22 17.39
CA LEU A 20 -14.86 10.14 18.22
C LEU A 20 -15.94 9.40 19.01
N ARG A 21 -16.61 8.41 18.41
CA ARG A 21 -17.61 7.56 19.07
C ARG A 21 -16.98 6.71 20.17
N ALA A 22 -15.80 6.13 19.93
CA ALA A 22 -15.08 5.36 20.93
C ALA A 22 -14.60 6.26 22.08
N ALA A 23 -14.07 7.44 21.79
CA ALA A 23 -13.67 8.43 22.79
C ALA A 23 -14.85 8.90 23.64
N ALA A 24 -16.00 9.23 23.02
CA ALA A 24 -17.21 9.61 23.73
C ALA A 24 -17.70 8.49 24.67
N ARG A 25 -17.69 7.24 24.20
CA ARG A 25 -18.05 6.09 25.04
C ARG A 25 -17.12 5.92 26.23
N GLU A 26 -15.81 6.14 26.06
CA GLU A 26 -14.85 6.08 27.16
C GLU A 26 -15.04 7.23 28.16
N LEU A 27 -15.35 8.44 27.69
CA LEU A 27 -15.65 9.59 28.55
C LEU A 27 -16.93 9.38 29.39
N ASP A 28 -17.91 8.66 28.85
CA ASP A 28 -19.16 8.33 29.55
C ASP A 28 -19.02 7.20 30.58
N ARG A 29 -17.84 6.56 30.70
CA ARG A 29 -17.67 5.43 31.64
C ARG A 29 -17.62 5.90 33.08
N VAL A 30 -18.49 5.32 33.91
CA VAL A 30 -18.52 5.53 35.37
C VAL A 30 -17.26 4.98 36.06
N THR A 31 -16.64 3.95 35.49
CA THR A 31 -15.38 3.38 36.00
C THR A 31 -14.34 3.39 34.88
N PRO A 32 -13.29 4.22 34.99
CA PRO A 32 -12.21 4.25 34.01
C PRO A 32 -11.58 2.86 33.88
N THR A 33 -11.33 2.42 32.65
CA THR A 33 -10.50 1.24 32.41
C THR A 33 -9.01 1.63 32.38
N THR A 34 -8.12 0.64 32.39
CA THR A 34 -6.67 0.88 32.34
C THR A 34 -6.27 1.59 31.05
N LEU A 35 -5.09 2.23 31.06
CA LEU A 35 -4.48 2.97 29.95
C LEU A 35 -4.25 2.16 28.64
N MET A 36 -4.60 0.88 28.61
CA MET A 36 -4.64 0.08 27.36
C MET A 36 -5.94 0.42 26.62
N GLY A 37 -5.93 1.62 26.07
CA GLY A 37 -7.04 2.24 25.35
C GLY A 37 -7.38 1.51 24.06
N ILE A 38 -8.65 1.68 23.68
CA ILE A 38 -9.27 1.42 22.37
C ILE A 38 -8.33 0.73 21.35
N ASP A 39 -8.60 -0.55 21.06
CA ASP A 39 -7.90 -1.28 20.00
C ASP A 39 -8.09 -0.57 18.65
N ALA A 40 -7.02 -0.01 18.11
CA ALA A 40 -7.03 0.67 16.82
C ALA A 40 -7.55 -0.24 15.70
N GLY A 41 -7.23 -1.54 15.75
CA GLY A 41 -7.73 -2.50 14.77
C GLY A 41 -9.24 -2.67 14.86
N ALA A 42 -9.82 -2.69 16.05
CA ALA A 42 -11.28 -2.75 16.24
C ALA A 42 -11.98 -1.49 15.73
N VAL A 43 -11.38 -0.30 15.94
CA VAL A 43 -11.89 0.96 15.39
C VAL A 43 -11.89 0.93 13.87
N LEU A 44 -10.78 0.50 13.25
CA LEU A 44 -10.67 0.40 11.79
C LEU A 44 -11.71 -0.55 11.20
N ARG A 45 -11.92 -1.73 11.81
CA ARG A 45 -12.95 -2.70 11.37
C ARG A 45 -14.36 -2.15 11.48
N SER A 46 -14.68 -1.50 12.60
CA SER A 46 -15.97 -0.84 12.81
C SER A 46 -16.21 0.30 11.81
N ALA A 47 -15.18 1.08 11.50
CA ALA A 47 -15.25 2.17 10.53
C ALA A 47 -15.49 1.61 9.12
N ALA A 48 -14.82 0.51 8.78
CA ALA A 48 -14.98 -0.14 7.48
C ALA A 48 -16.39 -0.74 7.33
N ASP A 49 -16.94 -1.31 8.40
CA ASP A 49 -18.34 -1.73 8.44
C ASP A 49 -19.30 -0.58 8.15
N SER A 50 -19.13 0.53 8.87
CA SER A 50 -19.99 1.70 8.71
C SER A 50 -19.90 2.27 7.29
N PHE A 51 -18.68 2.37 6.75
CA PHE A 51 -18.44 2.85 5.40
C PHE A 51 -19.04 1.93 4.32
N VAL A 52 -18.76 0.62 4.37
CA VAL A 52 -19.31 -0.35 3.40
C VAL A 52 -20.84 -0.39 3.48
N ASN A 53 -21.43 -0.36 4.67
CA ASN A 53 -22.88 -0.32 4.82
C ASN A 53 -23.47 0.98 4.24
N GLY A 54 -22.78 2.12 4.40
CA GLY A 54 -23.15 3.39 3.78
C GLY A 54 -23.14 3.33 2.25
N VAL A 55 -22.13 2.69 1.67
CA VAL A 55 -22.03 2.44 0.22
C VAL A 55 -23.16 1.52 -0.25
N VAL A 56 -23.45 0.44 0.48
CA VAL A 56 -24.57 -0.46 0.15
C VAL A 56 -25.93 0.25 0.29
N ALA A 57 -26.10 1.15 1.25
CA ALA A 57 -27.35 1.90 1.37
C ALA A 57 -27.66 2.73 0.10
N ARG A 58 -26.64 3.19 -0.63
CA ARG A 58 -26.80 3.91 -1.92
C ARG A 58 -27.35 3.02 -3.04
N THR A 59 -27.32 1.70 -2.91
CA THR A 59 -28.00 0.77 -3.85
C THR A 59 -29.50 0.64 -3.57
N GLY A 60 -30.03 1.34 -2.57
CA GLY A 60 -31.41 1.22 -2.11
C GLY A 60 -31.61 0.13 -1.04
N GLN A 61 -30.53 -0.52 -0.59
CA GLN A 61 -30.56 -1.55 0.45
C GLN A 61 -30.22 -0.98 1.83
N GLU A 62 -31.13 -0.18 2.40
CA GLU A 62 -30.88 0.63 3.62
C GLU A 62 -30.51 -0.17 4.88
N PHE A 63 -30.87 -1.46 4.94
CA PHE A 63 -30.62 -2.35 6.09
C PHE A 63 -29.71 -3.53 5.73
N ALA A 64 -29.06 -3.50 4.58
CA ALA A 64 -28.11 -4.54 4.24
C ALA A 64 -26.85 -4.40 5.11
N HIS A 65 -26.44 -5.52 5.69
CA HIS A 65 -25.27 -5.63 6.54
C HIS A 65 -24.52 -6.91 6.17
N GLY A 66 -23.23 -6.95 6.50
CA GLY A 66 -22.41 -8.15 6.34
C GLY A 66 -21.78 -8.33 4.95
N LEU A 67 -21.92 -7.36 4.03
CA LEU A 67 -21.20 -7.42 2.75
C LEU A 67 -19.68 -7.44 2.99
N ARG A 68 -19.16 -6.60 3.88
CA ARG A 68 -17.74 -6.63 4.26
C ARG A 68 -17.33 -8.01 4.80
N ASP A 69 -18.09 -8.58 5.73
CA ASP A 69 -17.82 -9.94 6.25
C ASP A 69 -17.83 -10.99 5.13
N ALA A 70 -18.77 -10.89 4.20
CA ALA A 70 -18.85 -11.76 3.04
C ALA A 70 -17.63 -11.63 2.12
N LEU A 71 -17.13 -10.40 1.92
CA LEU A 71 -15.92 -10.12 1.13
C LEU A 71 -14.65 -10.64 1.83
N ASP A 72 -14.55 -10.46 3.15
CA ASP A 72 -13.48 -11.04 3.97
C ASP A 72 -13.50 -12.56 3.88
N ALA A 73 -14.68 -13.18 3.99
CA ALA A 73 -14.83 -14.62 3.93
C ALA A 73 -14.54 -15.19 2.53
N VAL A 74 -15.03 -14.55 1.46
CA VAL A 74 -14.82 -15.05 0.08
C VAL A 74 -13.37 -14.86 -0.37
N SER A 75 -12.73 -13.75 0.00
CA SER A 75 -11.33 -13.48 -0.35
C SER A 75 -10.38 -14.45 0.33
N ALA A 76 -10.66 -14.86 1.57
CA ALA A 76 -9.85 -15.81 2.34
C ALA A 76 -10.04 -17.29 1.91
N GLN A 77 -11.03 -17.60 1.07
CA GLN A 77 -11.22 -18.95 0.56
C GLN A 77 -10.25 -19.27 -0.57
N THR A 78 -9.82 -20.53 -0.62
CA THR A 78 -9.13 -21.10 -1.78
C THR A 78 -10.10 -21.99 -2.57
N TYR A 79 -10.00 -21.98 -3.90
CA TYR A 79 -10.73 -22.90 -4.77
C TYR A 79 -9.72 -23.69 -5.60
N GLU A 80 -9.78 -25.02 -5.54
CA GLU A 80 -8.77 -25.91 -6.16
C GLU A 80 -7.31 -25.56 -5.77
N GLY A 81 -7.11 -25.03 -4.56
CA GLY A 81 -5.81 -24.60 -4.06
C GLY A 81 -5.31 -23.25 -4.58
N ARG A 82 -6.12 -22.54 -5.38
CA ARG A 82 -5.80 -21.19 -5.87
C ARG A 82 -6.51 -20.12 -5.05
N ALA A 83 -5.86 -18.97 -4.92
CA ALA A 83 -6.45 -17.78 -4.33
C ALA A 83 -7.70 -17.33 -5.12
N SER A 84 -8.62 -16.69 -4.41
CA SER A 84 -9.81 -16.10 -5.03
C SER A 84 -9.43 -14.84 -5.79
N PHE A 85 -9.88 -14.74 -7.04
CA PHE A 85 -9.84 -13.52 -7.83
C PHE A 85 -11.23 -13.29 -8.42
N GLY A 86 -11.61 -12.03 -8.57
CA GLY A 86 -12.87 -11.70 -9.21
C GLY A 86 -13.31 -10.28 -8.96
N SER A 87 -14.30 -9.84 -9.72
CA SER A 87 -14.78 -8.46 -9.70
C SER A 87 -16.29 -8.42 -9.62
N LEU A 88 -16.80 -7.42 -8.91
CA LEU A 88 -18.22 -7.16 -8.70
C LEU A 88 -18.55 -5.71 -9.04
N VAL A 89 -19.80 -5.50 -9.45
CA VAL A 89 -20.47 -4.21 -9.53
C VAL A 89 -21.53 -4.18 -8.44
N LEU A 90 -21.38 -3.26 -7.50
CA LEU A 90 -22.37 -2.93 -6.48
C LEU A 90 -23.18 -1.73 -6.96
N ALA A 91 -24.47 -1.94 -7.25
CA ALA A 91 -25.35 -0.89 -7.78
C ALA A 91 -26.83 -1.15 -7.44
N PRO A 92 -27.71 -0.12 -7.52
CA PRO A 92 -29.15 -0.34 -7.50
C PRO A 92 -29.57 -1.36 -8.54
N ARG A 93 -30.59 -2.15 -8.22
CA ARG A 93 -31.19 -3.07 -9.19
C ARG A 93 -31.73 -2.27 -10.37
N GLU A 94 -31.48 -2.79 -11.57
CA GLU A 94 -31.92 -2.18 -12.84
C GLU A 94 -31.39 -0.76 -13.07
N HIS A 95 -30.24 -0.41 -12.46
CA HIS A 95 -29.59 0.87 -12.72
C HIS A 95 -29.33 1.05 -14.23
N PRO A 96 -29.71 2.18 -14.85
CA PRO A 96 -29.64 2.37 -16.29
C PRO A 96 -28.21 2.30 -16.85
N ALA A 97 -27.23 2.59 -16.00
CA ALA A 97 -25.82 2.50 -16.35
C ALA A 97 -25.20 1.09 -16.17
N VAL A 98 -25.98 0.07 -15.80
CA VAL A 98 -25.48 -1.30 -15.61
C VAL A 98 -26.08 -2.21 -16.67
N SER A 99 -25.24 -2.79 -17.52
CA SER A 99 -25.66 -3.86 -18.43
C SER A 99 -25.78 -5.17 -17.67
N VAL A 100 -26.87 -5.89 -17.89
CA VAL A 100 -27.06 -7.25 -17.37
C VAL A 100 -26.94 -8.21 -18.54
N ASP A 101 -25.75 -8.75 -18.74
CA ASP A 101 -25.44 -9.66 -19.84
C ASP A 101 -26.00 -11.06 -19.57
N ILE A 102 -25.91 -11.51 -18.32
CA ILE A 102 -26.49 -12.78 -17.85
C ILE A 102 -27.26 -12.51 -16.57
N ARG A 103 -28.56 -12.81 -16.56
CA ARG A 103 -29.39 -12.76 -15.35
C ARG A 103 -29.52 -14.15 -14.76
N PHE A 104 -29.30 -14.30 -13.45
CA PHE A 104 -29.54 -15.56 -12.77
C PHE A 104 -31.04 -15.75 -12.52
N GLU A 105 -31.54 -16.96 -12.78
CA GLU A 105 -32.92 -17.33 -12.43
C GLU A 105 -33.11 -17.47 -10.91
N HIS A 106 -32.03 -17.86 -10.21
CA HIS A 106 -31.96 -17.95 -8.76
C HIS A 106 -30.78 -17.13 -8.27
N GLU A 107 -31.08 -16.09 -7.50
CA GLU A 107 -30.07 -15.19 -6.93
C GLU A 107 -29.27 -15.91 -5.83
N THR A 108 -28.03 -15.46 -5.63
CA THR A 108 -27.10 -16.05 -4.66
C THR A 108 -26.80 -15.08 -3.53
N PRO A 109 -27.10 -15.44 -2.27
CA PRO A 109 -26.82 -14.57 -1.14
C PRO A 109 -25.31 -14.39 -0.95
N VAL A 110 -24.84 -13.15 -0.83
CA VAL A 110 -23.41 -12.87 -0.59
C VAL A 110 -22.95 -13.45 0.75
N THR A 111 -23.87 -13.60 1.71
CA THR A 111 -23.62 -14.11 3.05
C THR A 111 -23.39 -15.61 3.13
N VAL A 112 -23.52 -16.35 2.02
CA VAL A 112 -23.20 -17.78 1.94
C VAL A 112 -21.86 -17.94 1.20
N PRO A 113 -20.72 -18.01 1.92
CA PRO A 113 -19.42 -17.81 1.30
C PRO A 113 -19.07 -18.84 0.22
N SER A 114 -19.49 -20.10 0.38
CA SER A 114 -19.22 -21.16 -0.61
C SER A 114 -19.97 -20.96 -1.93
N LEU A 115 -21.22 -20.50 -1.87
CA LEU A 115 -22.00 -20.17 -3.08
C LEU A 115 -21.47 -18.89 -3.71
N PHE A 116 -21.22 -17.87 -2.89
CA PHE A 116 -20.66 -16.60 -3.34
C PHE A 116 -19.32 -16.82 -4.05
N ARG A 117 -18.44 -17.64 -3.47
CA ARG A 117 -17.18 -18.05 -4.09
C ARG A 117 -17.39 -18.74 -5.44
N THR A 118 -18.34 -19.66 -5.53
CA THR A 118 -18.63 -20.41 -6.76
C THR A 118 -19.08 -19.48 -7.88
N VAL A 119 -19.95 -18.51 -7.58
CA VAL A 119 -20.40 -17.54 -8.60
C VAL A 119 -19.30 -16.54 -8.95
N LEU A 120 -18.42 -16.17 -8.01
CA LEU A 120 -17.29 -15.28 -8.25
C LEU A 120 -16.34 -15.81 -9.32
N GLU A 121 -16.19 -17.13 -9.45
CA GLU A 121 -15.40 -17.76 -10.51
C GLU A 121 -15.91 -17.48 -11.93
N MET A 122 -17.15 -17.01 -12.07
CA MET A 122 -17.70 -16.60 -13.36
C MET A 122 -17.33 -15.16 -13.73
N SER A 123 -16.75 -14.38 -12.81
CA SER A 123 -16.24 -13.04 -13.12
C SER A 123 -14.89 -13.10 -13.84
N GLY A 124 -14.69 -12.23 -14.82
CA GLY A 124 -13.52 -12.22 -15.70
C GLY A 124 -13.87 -11.92 -17.15
N SER A 125 -12.85 -11.72 -17.99
CA SER A 125 -13.02 -11.42 -19.44
C SER A 125 -13.95 -10.24 -19.76
N GLY A 126 -13.99 -9.23 -18.88
CA GLY A 126 -14.83 -8.04 -19.02
C GLY A 126 -16.21 -8.13 -18.37
N LEU A 127 -16.59 -9.29 -17.83
CA LEU A 127 -17.82 -9.49 -17.04
C LEU A 127 -17.51 -9.47 -15.54
N ARG A 128 -18.38 -8.82 -14.78
CA ARG A 128 -18.33 -8.72 -13.31
C ARG A 128 -19.62 -9.27 -12.72
N LEU A 129 -19.58 -9.78 -11.49
CA LEU A 129 -20.81 -10.11 -10.78
C LEU A 129 -21.61 -8.86 -10.49
N LEU A 130 -22.93 -8.92 -10.65
CA LEU A 130 -23.82 -7.82 -10.31
C LEU A 130 -24.47 -8.11 -8.96
N THR A 131 -24.33 -7.18 -8.02
CA THR A 131 -24.89 -7.30 -6.68
C THR A 131 -25.54 -5.99 -6.22
N ASP A 132 -26.57 -6.11 -5.40
CA ASP A 132 -27.15 -4.99 -4.66
C ASP A 132 -26.60 -4.89 -3.23
N GLY A 133 -25.64 -5.75 -2.87
CA GLY A 133 -25.03 -5.85 -1.54
C GLY A 133 -25.64 -6.92 -0.63
N ARG A 134 -26.77 -7.53 -1.02
CA ARG A 134 -27.34 -8.71 -0.35
C ARG A 134 -27.25 -9.95 -1.23
N GLU A 135 -27.60 -9.78 -2.49
CA GLU A 135 -27.73 -10.88 -3.44
C GLU A 135 -26.87 -10.60 -4.67
N VAL A 136 -26.30 -11.66 -5.23
CA VAL A 136 -25.72 -11.66 -6.56
C VAL A 136 -26.80 -12.11 -7.53
N TYR A 137 -27.15 -11.26 -8.50
CA TYR A 137 -28.28 -11.47 -9.40
C TYR A 137 -27.89 -11.72 -10.86
N GLY A 138 -26.61 -11.61 -11.19
CA GLY A 138 -26.16 -11.86 -12.57
C GLY A 138 -24.71 -11.48 -12.83
N LEU A 139 -24.38 -11.39 -14.12
CA LEU A 139 -23.11 -10.93 -14.65
C LEU A 139 -23.33 -9.78 -15.62
N GLY A 140 -22.43 -8.80 -15.61
CA GLY A 140 -22.44 -7.71 -16.55
C GLY A 140 -21.37 -6.66 -16.27
N ALA A 141 -21.64 -5.40 -16.65
CA ALA A 141 -20.67 -4.32 -16.54
C ALA A 141 -21.35 -2.95 -16.34
N ILE A 142 -20.57 -1.99 -15.82
CA ILE A 142 -20.93 -0.58 -15.84
C ILE A 142 -20.66 -0.07 -17.26
N ASN A 143 -21.63 0.64 -17.83
CA ASN A 143 -21.51 1.23 -19.15
C ASN A 143 -20.91 2.65 -19.08
N ALA A 144 -20.41 3.13 -20.22
CA ALA A 144 -19.78 4.44 -20.33
C ALA A 144 -20.75 5.63 -20.13
N SER A 145 -22.06 5.37 -20.01
CA SER A 145 -23.07 6.41 -19.75
C SER A 145 -23.34 6.63 -18.26
N TYR A 146 -22.58 5.99 -17.37
CA TYR A 146 -22.67 6.23 -15.94
C TYR A 146 -22.29 7.68 -15.59
N ASP A 147 -23.17 8.35 -14.85
CA ASP A 147 -22.89 9.66 -14.28
C ASP A 147 -22.19 9.50 -12.93
N GLU A 148 -20.91 9.84 -12.90
CA GLU A 148 -20.03 9.67 -11.74
C GLU A 148 -20.53 10.46 -10.52
N ALA A 149 -21.13 11.63 -10.75
CA ALA A 149 -21.65 12.48 -9.70
C ALA A 149 -22.85 11.85 -8.95
N SER A 150 -23.45 10.79 -9.50
CA SER A 150 -24.53 10.07 -8.84
C SER A 150 -24.05 9.20 -7.67
N GLU A 151 -22.80 8.72 -7.70
CA GLU A 151 -22.22 7.83 -6.69
C GLU A 151 -23.12 6.62 -6.33
N GLN A 152 -23.68 5.95 -7.35
CA GLN A 152 -24.59 4.80 -7.19
C GLN A 152 -24.01 3.46 -7.65
N CYS A 153 -22.94 3.47 -8.44
CA CYS A 153 -22.26 2.27 -8.92
C CYS A 153 -20.83 2.23 -8.38
N PHE A 154 -20.48 1.11 -7.75
CA PHE A 154 -19.16 0.87 -7.15
C PHE A 154 -18.58 -0.43 -7.69
N LEU A 155 -17.25 -0.49 -7.74
CA LEU A 155 -16.50 -1.68 -8.13
C LEU A 155 -15.88 -2.30 -6.89
N ILE A 156 -15.99 -3.62 -6.78
CA ILE A 156 -15.31 -4.38 -5.74
C ILE A 156 -14.46 -5.44 -6.41
N ASP A 157 -13.19 -5.51 -6.05
CA ASP A 157 -12.25 -6.46 -6.62
C ASP A 157 -11.63 -7.31 -5.53
N ILE A 158 -11.70 -8.63 -5.69
CA ILE A 158 -10.93 -9.57 -4.89
C ILE A 158 -9.57 -9.68 -5.56
N VAL A 159 -8.59 -9.01 -4.97
CA VAL A 159 -7.25 -8.79 -5.56
C VAL A 159 -6.24 -9.85 -5.11
N GLY A 160 -6.57 -10.65 -4.12
CA GLY A 160 -5.70 -11.73 -3.64
C GLY A 160 -6.31 -12.53 -2.50
N ASN A 161 -5.52 -13.47 -1.97
CA ASN A 161 -5.95 -14.30 -0.86
C ASN A 161 -6.13 -13.46 0.41
N GLY A 162 -7.38 -13.31 0.85
CA GLY A 162 -7.75 -12.47 2.00
C GLY A 162 -7.68 -10.97 1.72
N ALA A 163 -7.56 -10.55 0.46
CA ALA A 163 -7.42 -9.15 0.08
C ALA A 163 -8.48 -8.71 -0.93
N TRP A 164 -9.11 -7.56 -0.68
CA TRP A 164 -10.08 -6.96 -1.58
C TRP A 164 -10.09 -5.43 -1.52
N GLU A 165 -10.56 -4.81 -2.59
CA GLU A 165 -10.64 -3.36 -2.76
C GLU A 165 -12.04 -2.94 -3.16
N LEU A 166 -12.50 -1.81 -2.63
CA LEU A 166 -13.71 -1.11 -3.02
C LEU A 166 -13.33 0.22 -3.66
N ARG A 167 -13.91 0.49 -4.83
CA ARG A 167 -13.58 1.62 -5.70
C ARG A 167 -14.85 2.28 -6.23
N HIS A 168 -14.76 3.57 -6.54
CA HIS A 168 -15.70 4.26 -7.40
C HIS A 168 -14.94 4.71 -8.63
N GLN A 169 -15.31 4.17 -9.80
CA GLN A 169 -14.52 4.26 -11.02
C GLN A 169 -13.07 3.79 -10.79
N ASP A 170 -12.09 4.64 -11.12
CA ASP A 170 -10.66 4.39 -10.93
C ASP A 170 -10.16 4.83 -9.55
N GLU A 171 -11.01 5.47 -8.73
CA GLU A 171 -10.62 5.96 -7.40
C GLU A 171 -10.83 4.88 -6.33
N PRO A 172 -9.76 4.42 -5.67
CA PRO A 172 -9.87 3.41 -4.65
C PRO A 172 -10.29 4.06 -3.31
N LEU A 173 -11.32 3.50 -2.68
CA LEU A 173 -11.95 4.07 -1.49
C LEU A 173 -11.56 3.34 -0.20
N LEU A 174 -11.46 2.01 -0.27
CA LEU A 174 -11.16 1.14 0.86
C LEU A 174 -10.41 -0.10 0.36
N ARG A 175 -9.32 -0.45 1.03
CA ARG A 175 -8.63 -1.73 0.83
C ARG A 175 -8.62 -2.50 2.14
N VAL A 176 -8.97 -3.79 2.08
CA VAL A 176 -8.89 -4.69 3.22
C VAL A 176 -7.91 -5.80 2.90
N ASP A 177 -6.95 -6.00 3.78
CA ASP A 177 -5.92 -7.03 3.67
C ASP A 177 -5.93 -7.88 4.93
N HIS A 178 -6.24 -9.17 4.79
CA HIS A 178 -6.40 -10.13 5.88
C HIS A 178 -7.30 -9.61 7.03
N GLY A 179 -8.42 -8.96 6.66
CA GLY A 179 -9.38 -8.38 7.60
C GLY A 179 -8.90 -7.10 8.29
N GLN A 180 -7.79 -6.49 7.84
CA GLN A 180 -7.32 -5.18 8.27
C GLN A 180 -7.67 -4.12 7.24
N PRO A 181 -8.62 -3.21 7.55
CA PRO A 181 -8.95 -2.09 6.68
C PRO A 181 -7.84 -1.04 6.64
N SER A 182 -7.65 -0.47 5.46
CA SER A 182 -6.74 0.63 5.20
C SER A 182 -7.39 1.60 4.21
N VAL A 183 -7.03 2.88 4.32
CA VAL A 183 -7.33 3.83 3.23
C VAL A 183 -6.64 3.26 2.01
N ALA A 184 -7.40 3.12 0.91
CA ALA A 184 -6.84 2.62 -0.31
C ALA A 184 -5.96 3.73 -0.91
N VAL A 185 -4.72 3.78 -0.46
CA VAL A 185 -3.68 4.57 -1.08
C VAL A 185 -3.06 3.66 -2.14
N ASP A 186 -2.73 4.20 -3.31
CA ASP A 186 -1.90 3.47 -4.27
C ASP A 186 -0.71 2.86 -3.52
N ALA A 187 -0.53 1.55 -3.63
CA ALA A 187 0.54 0.81 -2.95
C ALA A 187 1.93 1.41 -3.25
N MET A 188 2.04 2.17 -4.35
CA MET A 188 3.16 3.04 -4.70
C MET A 188 2.61 4.24 -5.50
N ASP A 189 2.89 5.46 -5.05
CA ASP A 189 2.58 6.66 -5.84
C ASP A 189 3.49 6.71 -7.10
N LYS A 190 2.88 6.94 -8.26
CA LYS A 190 3.59 7.06 -9.55
C LYS A 190 4.67 8.15 -9.52
N GLY A 191 4.42 9.25 -8.80
CA GLY A 191 5.41 10.32 -8.61
C GLY A 191 6.66 9.83 -7.88
N THR A 192 6.47 9.07 -6.80
CA THR A 192 7.52 8.45 -5.98
C THR A 192 8.30 7.40 -6.77
N PHE A 193 7.61 6.58 -7.57
CA PHE A 193 8.24 5.64 -8.50
C PHE A 193 9.14 6.37 -9.50
N ALA A 194 8.61 7.39 -10.16
CA ALA A 194 9.35 8.15 -11.16
C ALA A 194 10.51 8.94 -10.54
N ASP A 195 10.37 9.45 -9.31
CA ASP A 195 11.47 10.05 -8.55
C ASP A 195 12.61 9.04 -8.35
N THR A 196 12.27 7.84 -7.89
CA THR A 196 13.26 6.77 -7.64
C THR A 196 13.99 6.38 -8.93
N VAL A 197 13.27 6.17 -10.04
CA VAL A 197 13.86 5.86 -11.35
C VAL A 197 14.87 6.94 -11.77
N ARG A 198 14.48 8.23 -11.66
CA ARG A 198 15.36 9.35 -12.02
C ARG A 198 16.58 9.45 -11.12
N ARG A 199 16.45 9.12 -9.84
CA ARG A 199 17.57 9.16 -8.87
C ARG A 199 18.56 8.02 -9.08
N VAL A 200 18.09 6.83 -9.45
CA VAL A 200 18.96 5.68 -9.70
C VAL A 200 19.60 5.75 -11.09
N PHE A 201 18.83 6.12 -12.12
CA PHE A 201 19.29 6.03 -13.51
C PHE A 201 19.47 7.37 -14.23
N GLY A 202 18.94 8.47 -13.72
CA GLY A 202 18.94 9.77 -14.41
C GLY A 202 17.71 10.02 -15.28
N ASN A 203 17.66 11.19 -15.91
CA ASN A 203 16.47 11.68 -16.65
C ASN A 203 16.22 10.99 -17.99
N GLN A 204 17.18 10.23 -18.50
CA GLN A 204 17.08 9.49 -19.74
C GLN A 204 16.38 8.12 -19.58
N ALA A 205 16.03 7.73 -18.36
CA ALA A 205 15.28 6.51 -18.10
C ALA A 205 13.78 6.69 -18.38
N GLU A 206 13.15 5.66 -18.95
CA GLU A 206 11.75 5.64 -19.34
C GLU A 206 10.86 5.26 -18.14
N ALA A 207 10.77 6.17 -17.15
CA ALA A 207 10.03 5.93 -15.91
C ALA A 207 8.55 5.56 -16.13
N GLU A 208 7.90 6.16 -17.12
CA GLU A 208 6.52 5.86 -17.49
C GLU A 208 6.38 4.41 -18.01
N ALA A 209 7.25 3.98 -18.92
CA ALA A 209 7.21 2.63 -19.45
C ALA A 209 7.51 1.58 -18.37
N LEU A 210 8.49 1.84 -17.49
CA LEU A 210 8.79 0.98 -16.35
C LEU A 210 7.64 0.89 -15.35
N TRP A 211 6.91 1.99 -15.14
CA TRP A 211 5.71 2.02 -14.31
C TRP A 211 4.60 1.16 -14.91
N GLU A 212 4.33 1.27 -16.21
CA GLU A 212 3.35 0.41 -16.90
C GLU A 212 3.73 -1.08 -16.80
N MET A 213 5.03 -1.42 -16.88
CA MET A 213 5.49 -2.79 -16.64
C MET A 213 5.23 -3.26 -15.21
N ALA A 214 5.48 -2.41 -14.20
CA ALA A 214 5.22 -2.72 -12.80
C ALA A 214 3.71 -2.90 -12.53
N GLN A 215 2.86 -2.05 -13.12
CA GLN A 215 1.40 -2.19 -13.06
C GLN A 215 0.91 -3.44 -13.79
N ALA A 216 1.51 -3.82 -14.91
CA ALA A 216 1.17 -5.07 -15.59
C ALA A 216 1.54 -6.30 -14.75
N CYS A 217 2.59 -6.21 -13.93
CA CYS A 217 2.95 -7.21 -12.93
C CYS A 217 1.95 -7.30 -11.77
N SER A 218 1.37 -6.18 -11.30
CA SER A 218 0.43 -6.21 -10.16
C SER A 218 -0.90 -6.89 -10.48
N ARG A 219 -1.22 -7.04 -11.77
CA ARG A 219 -2.39 -7.78 -12.26
C ARG A 219 -2.12 -9.29 -12.45
N GLN A 220 -0.90 -9.75 -12.17
CA GLN A 220 -0.57 -11.18 -12.26
C GLN A 220 -1.03 -11.93 -11.01
N GLN A 221 -1.43 -13.18 -11.17
CA GLN A 221 -1.84 -14.04 -10.04
C GLN A 221 -0.69 -14.42 -9.09
N HIS A 222 0.57 -14.12 -9.46
CA HIS A 222 1.77 -14.56 -8.75
C HIS A 222 2.69 -13.35 -8.60
N GLY A 223 3.37 -13.26 -7.46
CA GLY A 223 4.34 -12.19 -7.24
C GLY A 223 5.43 -12.20 -8.31
N THR A 224 5.76 -11.02 -8.85
CA THR A 224 6.71 -10.84 -9.95
C THR A 224 7.86 -9.94 -9.51
N MET A 225 9.04 -10.11 -10.12
CA MET A 225 10.19 -9.25 -9.88
C MET A 225 10.71 -8.69 -11.21
N LEU A 226 10.90 -7.38 -11.28
CA LEU A 226 11.58 -6.71 -12.38
C LEU A 226 12.93 -6.18 -11.87
N VAL A 227 14.01 -6.50 -12.57
CA VAL A 227 15.34 -5.97 -12.28
C VAL A 227 15.67 -4.99 -13.40
N VAL A 228 15.74 -3.71 -13.05
CA VAL A 228 16.19 -2.65 -13.95
C VAL A 228 17.69 -2.50 -13.75
N HIS A 229 18.47 -2.97 -14.72
CA HIS A 229 19.93 -2.97 -14.66
C HIS A 229 20.51 -2.00 -15.68
N PRO A 230 21.46 -1.11 -15.32
CA PRO A 230 22.00 -0.09 -16.23
C PRO A 230 22.71 -0.70 -17.46
N ASP A 231 23.28 -1.90 -17.32
CA ASP A 231 23.81 -2.71 -18.42
C ASP A 231 23.13 -4.09 -18.47
N ALA A 232 21.82 -4.12 -18.74
CA ALA A 232 21.03 -5.35 -18.72
C ALA A 232 21.52 -6.41 -19.73
N ALA A 233 22.19 -6.00 -20.81
CA ALA A 233 22.72 -6.91 -21.81
C ALA A 233 23.96 -7.67 -21.30
N ALA A 234 24.91 -7.00 -20.65
CA ALA A 234 26.05 -7.66 -20.04
C ALA A 234 25.60 -8.52 -18.86
N GLU A 235 24.68 -8.01 -18.05
CA GLU A 235 24.21 -8.70 -16.86
C GLU A 235 23.47 -10.00 -17.19
N GLY A 236 22.58 -9.97 -18.20
CA GLY A 236 21.89 -11.17 -18.65
C GLY A 236 22.87 -12.26 -19.11
N LYS A 237 24.00 -11.89 -19.73
CA LYS A 237 25.05 -12.84 -20.13
C LYS A 237 25.82 -13.39 -18.93
N ARG A 238 26.14 -12.53 -17.94
CA ARG A 238 26.84 -12.93 -16.71
C ARG A 238 26.03 -13.97 -15.94
N LEU A 239 24.72 -13.79 -15.89
CA LEU A 239 23.77 -14.68 -15.22
C LEU A 239 23.44 -15.95 -16.01
N LEU A 240 24.07 -16.23 -17.15
CA LEU A 240 23.92 -17.54 -17.80
C LEU A 240 24.61 -18.64 -16.98
N PRO A 241 24.04 -19.85 -16.88
CA PRO A 241 22.82 -20.33 -17.54
C PRO A 241 21.53 -20.13 -16.71
N GLN A 242 21.58 -19.41 -15.59
CA GLN A 242 20.45 -19.18 -14.66
C GLN A 242 19.53 -18.01 -15.07
N ALA A 243 19.46 -17.73 -16.37
CA ALA A 243 18.62 -16.73 -17.01
C ALA A 243 18.32 -17.14 -18.45
N PHE A 244 17.16 -16.75 -18.98
CA PHE A 244 16.84 -16.88 -20.41
C PHE A 244 17.00 -15.53 -21.10
N THR A 245 18.19 -15.29 -21.66
CA THR A 245 18.45 -14.07 -22.44
C THR A 245 17.64 -14.06 -23.75
N ILE A 246 17.03 -12.92 -24.06
CA ILE A 246 16.28 -12.70 -25.31
C ILE A 246 16.95 -11.61 -26.15
N MET A 247 16.54 -11.46 -27.40
CA MET A 247 16.84 -10.26 -28.16
C MET A 247 16.13 -9.07 -27.48
N PRO A 248 16.82 -7.94 -27.23
CA PRO A 248 16.21 -6.78 -26.58
C PRO A 248 14.93 -6.35 -27.28
N ALA A 249 13.85 -6.24 -26.50
CA ALA A 249 12.54 -5.92 -27.06
C ALA A 249 11.66 -5.20 -26.03
N THR A 250 10.88 -4.24 -26.52
CA THR A 250 9.73 -3.70 -25.77
C THR A 250 8.63 -4.75 -25.77
N LEU A 251 8.23 -5.21 -24.59
CA LEU A 251 7.22 -6.25 -24.46
C LEU A 251 5.82 -5.62 -24.43
N GLY A 252 4.97 -5.99 -25.39
CA GLY A 252 3.53 -5.71 -25.28
C GLY A 252 2.87 -6.57 -24.19
N GLU A 253 1.71 -6.15 -23.71
CA GLU A 253 1.00 -6.77 -22.57
C GLU A 253 0.89 -8.29 -22.65
N LYS A 254 0.49 -8.84 -23.82
CA LYS A 254 0.36 -10.29 -24.03
C LYS A 254 1.69 -11.04 -23.89
N ALA A 255 2.75 -10.49 -24.46
CA ALA A 255 4.08 -11.09 -24.39
C ALA A 255 4.61 -11.03 -22.96
N PHE A 256 4.46 -9.88 -22.32
CA PHE A 256 4.85 -9.66 -20.93
C PHE A 256 4.14 -10.65 -19.99
N HIS A 257 2.81 -10.73 -20.04
CA HIS A 257 2.01 -11.67 -19.25
C HIS A 257 2.41 -13.14 -19.48
N THR A 258 2.81 -13.51 -20.70
CA THR A 258 3.24 -14.88 -20.99
C THR A 258 4.61 -15.17 -20.38
N LEU A 259 5.54 -14.22 -20.48
CA LEU A 259 6.91 -14.37 -20.02
C LEU A 259 7.04 -14.28 -18.50
N THR A 260 6.14 -13.59 -17.80
CA THR A 260 6.13 -13.50 -16.33
C THR A 260 5.49 -14.71 -15.64
N LYS A 261 5.05 -15.75 -16.38
CA LYS A 261 4.51 -17.00 -15.80
C LYS A 261 5.57 -17.93 -15.23
N ILE A 262 6.83 -17.74 -15.63
CA ILE A 262 7.93 -18.54 -15.10
C ILE A 262 8.49 -17.88 -13.83
N ASP A 263 9.01 -18.71 -12.93
CA ASP A 263 9.68 -18.22 -11.73
C ASP A 263 10.96 -17.46 -12.07
N GLY A 264 11.29 -16.49 -11.22
CA GLY A 264 12.47 -15.63 -11.36
C GLY A 264 12.09 -14.18 -11.68
N ALA A 265 13.10 -13.40 -12.04
CA ALA A 265 12.94 -11.99 -12.39
C ALA A 265 12.91 -11.78 -13.90
N VAL A 266 12.34 -10.66 -14.31
CA VAL A 266 12.50 -10.11 -15.67
C VAL A 266 13.59 -9.04 -15.60
N LEU A 267 14.63 -9.18 -16.41
CA LEU A 267 15.74 -8.24 -16.50
C LEU A 267 15.48 -7.25 -17.63
N VAL A 268 15.44 -5.97 -17.29
CA VAL A 268 15.16 -4.86 -18.20
C VAL A 268 16.22 -3.77 -18.08
N ALA A 269 16.39 -2.99 -19.13
CA ALA A 269 17.21 -1.79 -19.11
C ALA A 269 16.38 -0.55 -18.69
N PRO A 270 17.02 0.58 -18.33
CA PRO A 270 16.32 1.81 -17.95
C PRO A 270 15.43 2.41 -19.05
N ASP A 271 15.61 2.01 -20.32
CA ASP A 271 14.77 2.38 -21.45
C ASP A 271 13.56 1.42 -21.66
N ALA A 272 13.27 0.59 -20.65
CA ALA A 272 12.20 -0.41 -20.63
C ALA A 272 12.30 -1.53 -21.68
N GLN A 273 13.48 -1.75 -22.28
CA GLN A 273 13.72 -2.94 -23.09
C GLN A 273 13.97 -4.16 -22.20
N CYS A 274 13.31 -5.28 -22.49
CA CYS A 274 13.55 -6.55 -21.80
C CYS A 274 14.72 -7.29 -22.44
N HIS A 275 15.66 -7.74 -21.61
CA HIS A 275 16.88 -8.44 -22.01
C HIS A 275 16.91 -9.91 -21.60
N ALA A 276 16.24 -10.27 -20.50
CA ALA A 276 16.13 -11.66 -20.06
C ALA A 276 14.89 -11.90 -19.19
N VAL A 277 14.47 -13.15 -19.11
CA VAL A 277 13.35 -13.61 -18.28
C VAL A 277 13.76 -14.84 -17.47
N GLY A 278 13.01 -15.13 -16.39
CA GLY A 278 13.33 -16.26 -15.51
C GLY A 278 14.70 -16.13 -14.85
N VAL A 279 15.11 -14.90 -14.56
CA VAL A 279 16.43 -14.57 -14.03
C VAL A 279 16.47 -14.95 -12.55
N ILE A 280 17.41 -15.83 -12.20
CA ILE A 280 17.72 -16.14 -10.81
C ILE A 280 18.87 -15.22 -10.39
N LEU A 281 18.60 -14.33 -9.44
CA LEU A 281 19.61 -13.41 -8.91
C LEU A 281 20.59 -14.17 -8.02
N ASP A 282 21.88 -13.87 -8.19
CA ASP A 282 22.93 -14.26 -7.25
C ASP A 282 23.08 -13.22 -6.12
N GLY A 283 23.89 -13.56 -5.11
CA GLY A 283 24.16 -12.65 -4.00
C GLY A 283 24.62 -13.38 -2.74
N ALA A 284 25.53 -12.76 -2.00
CA ALA A 284 26.03 -13.30 -0.74
C ALA A 284 25.03 -13.04 0.40
N ALA A 285 25.05 -13.89 1.43
CA ALA A 285 24.36 -13.59 2.68
C ALA A 285 25.10 -12.45 3.41
N THR A 286 24.52 -11.26 3.45
CA THR A 286 25.12 -10.04 3.99
C THR A 286 24.65 -9.69 5.41
N GLY A 287 23.72 -10.47 5.97
CA GLY A 287 23.07 -10.14 7.26
C GLY A 287 22.03 -9.01 7.17
N THR A 288 21.85 -8.39 6.00
CA THR A 288 20.86 -7.33 5.75
C THR A 288 19.49 -7.85 5.31
N GLY A 289 19.27 -9.17 5.43
CA GLY A 289 18.00 -9.79 5.10
C GLY A 289 16.91 -9.42 6.12
N ASP A 290 15.66 -9.45 5.66
CA ASP A 290 14.48 -9.20 6.47
C ASP A 290 13.66 -10.48 6.58
N GLY A 291 13.62 -11.07 7.78
CA GLY A 291 12.90 -12.32 8.06
C GLY A 291 11.38 -12.20 7.97
N SER A 292 10.84 -10.98 7.99
CA SER A 292 9.40 -10.73 7.78
C SER A 292 9.01 -10.71 6.30
N ARG A 293 9.99 -10.69 5.38
CA ARG A 293 9.79 -10.54 3.94
C ARG A 293 10.14 -11.82 3.18
N GLY A 294 9.52 -12.00 2.01
CA GLY A 294 9.65 -13.20 1.19
C GLY A 294 11.02 -13.38 0.51
N ALA A 295 11.20 -14.53 -0.15
CA ALA A 295 12.43 -14.90 -0.84
C ALA A 295 12.83 -13.90 -1.94
N ARG A 296 11.87 -13.39 -2.73
CA ARG A 296 12.10 -12.37 -3.78
C ARG A 296 12.79 -11.12 -3.19
N TYR A 297 12.22 -10.57 -2.12
CA TYR A 297 12.77 -9.40 -1.43
C TYR A 297 14.18 -9.64 -0.90
N ASN A 298 14.40 -10.78 -0.23
CA ASN A 298 15.70 -11.11 0.31
C ASN A 298 16.76 -11.40 -0.77
N SER A 299 16.39 -12.02 -1.90
CA SER A 299 17.31 -12.21 -3.03
C SER A 299 17.69 -10.88 -3.67
N ALA A 300 16.73 -9.96 -3.84
CA ALA A 300 16.99 -8.63 -4.38
C ALA A 300 17.95 -7.81 -3.50
N ILE A 301 17.80 -7.85 -2.17
CA ILE A 301 18.73 -7.20 -1.24
C ILE A 301 20.16 -7.72 -1.43
N ARG A 302 20.33 -9.05 -1.49
CA ARG A 302 21.65 -9.67 -1.61
C ARG A 302 22.31 -9.35 -2.96
N TYR A 303 21.50 -9.33 -4.01
CA TYR A 303 21.92 -8.97 -5.35
C TYR A 303 22.40 -7.50 -5.41
N LEU A 304 21.61 -6.57 -4.91
CA LEU A 304 21.92 -5.14 -4.89
C LEU A 304 23.15 -4.80 -4.02
N ALA A 305 23.44 -5.62 -3.00
CA ALA A 305 24.65 -5.48 -2.20
C ALA A 305 25.93 -5.97 -2.93
N GLY A 306 25.79 -6.75 -3.99
CA GLY A 306 26.88 -7.32 -4.78
C GLY A 306 26.89 -6.80 -6.23
N GLU A 307 26.83 -7.74 -7.19
CA GLU A 307 26.92 -7.47 -8.63
C GLU A 307 25.77 -6.60 -9.17
N GLY A 308 24.64 -6.53 -8.46
CA GLY A 308 23.51 -5.68 -8.81
C GLY A 308 23.65 -4.21 -8.44
N LYS A 309 24.80 -3.77 -7.90
CA LYS A 309 24.98 -2.38 -7.44
C LYS A 309 24.72 -1.37 -8.57
N GLY A 310 23.89 -0.36 -8.27
CA GLY A 310 23.47 0.65 -9.26
C GLY A 310 22.22 0.24 -10.06
N SER A 311 21.63 -0.91 -9.76
CA SER A 311 20.35 -1.34 -10.29
C SER A 311 19.19 -0.95 -9.37
N MET A 312 17.98 -1.11 -9.90
CA MET A 312 16.74 -1.00 -9.15
C MET A 312 15.98 -2.32 -9.32
N VAL A 313 15.43 -2.85 -8.23
CA VAL A 313 14.55 -4.02 -8.26
C VAL A 313 13.16 -3.60 -7.85
N ILE A 314 12.20 -3.86 -8.73
CA ILE A 314 10.77 -3.66 -8.49
C ILE A 314 10.21 -5.03 -8.11
N ILE A 315 9.60 -5.12 -6.94
CA ILE A 315 9.02 -6.35 -6.43
C ILE A 315 7.53 -6.12 -6.35
N VAL A 316 6.79 -6.98 -7.01
CA VAL A 316 5.34 -6.96 -6.98
C VAL A 316 4.87 -8.19 -6.22
N SER A 317 4.21 -7.96 -5.10
CA SER A 317 3.65 -8.99 -4.24
C SER A 317 2.42 -9.64 -4.88
N GLU A 318 2.02 -10.80 -4.36
CA GLU A 318 0.82 -11.53 -4.83
C GLU A 318 -0.47 -10.74 -4.59
N ASP A 319 -0.46 -9.84 -3.61
CA ASP A 319 -1.55 -8.91 -3.28
C ASP A 319 -1.53 -7.62 -4.13
N GLY A 320 -0.63 -7.53 -5.13
CA GLY A 320 -0.49 -6.36 -6.00
C GLY A 320 0.38 -5.22 -5.44
N THR A 321 0.88 -5.33 -4.20
CA THR A 321 1.75 -4.31 -3.59
C THR A 321 3.06 -4.19 -4.35
N ILE A 322 3.47 -2.95 -4.65
CA ILE A 322 4.74 -2.66 -5.33
C ILE A 322 5.75 -2.15 -4.31
N ASP A 323 6.88 -2.84 -4.19
CA ASP A 323 8.04 -2.43 -3.42
C ASP A 323 9.21 -2.08 -4.34
N LEU A 324 9.95 -1.03 -4.00
CA LEU A 324 11.16 -0.62 -4.71
C LEU A 324 12.40 -0.86 -3.85
N LEU A 325 13.43 -1.42 -4.47
CA LEU A 325 14.78 -1.50 -3.94
C LEU A 325 15.76 -0.83 -4.92
N PRO A 326 16.70 0.00 -4.47
CA PRO A 326 16.93 0.39 -3.08
C PRO A 326 15.77 1.23 -2.51
N LYS A 327 15.53 1.11 -1.20
CA LYS A 327 14.56 1.97 -0.49
C LYS A 327 15.17 3.36 -0.32
N LEU A 328 14.75 4.31 -1.15
CA LEU A 328 15.18 5.69 -1.04
C LEU A 328 14.21 6.46 -0.12
N MET A 329 14.78 7.21 0.81
CA MET A 329 14.04 8.20 1.58
C MET A 329 13.50 9.32 0.66
N ARG A 330 12.32 9.84 1.00
CA ARG A 330 11.69 10.97 0.27
C ARG A 330 12.59 12.20 0.26
N ARG A 331 12.44 13.06 -0.73
CA ARG A 331 13.12 14.36 -0.71
C ARG A 331 12.41 15.34 0.23
N VAL A 332 13.17 16.15 0.96
CA VAL A 332 12.66 17.16 1.89
C VAL A 332 13.31 18.52 1.66
N ARG A 333 12.77 19.60 2.21
CA ARG A 333 13.47 20.90 2.23
C ARG A 333 14.45 20.95 3.38
N ARG A 334 15.60 21.60 3.18
CA ARG A 334 16.60 21.80 4.25
C ARG A 334 16.01 22.59 5.42
N GLU A 335 15.25 23.62 5.08
CA GLU A 335 14.54 24.48 6.05
C GLU A 335 13.58 23.67 6.93
N THR A 336 12.91 22.64 6.39
CA THR A 336 12.02 21.79 7.19
C THR A 336 12.77 21.00 8.25
N VAL A 337 13.95 20.47 7.91
CA VAL A 337 14.80 19.75 8.87
C VAL A 337 15.30 20.72 9.95
N GLN A 338 15.80 21.88 9.52
CA GLN A 338 16.31 22.91 10.44
C GLN A 338 15.23 23.40 11.40
N ALA A 339 14.05 23.76 10.89
CA ALA A 339 12.94 24.28 11.69
C ALA A 339 12.46 23.29 12.76
N VAL A 340 12.46 21.98 12.46
CA VAL A 340 12.05 20.96 13.44
C VAL A 340 13.09 20.81 14.56
N VAL A 341 14.39 20.87 14.23
CA VAL A 341 15.47 20.84 15.22
C VAL A 341 15.45 22.09 16.08
N ASP A 342 15.29 23.26 15.48
CA ASP A 342 15.23 24.54 16.20
C ASP A 342 14.02 24.60 17.13
N GLN A 343 12.83 24.24 16.65
CA GLN A 343 11.62 24.19 17.49
C GLN A 343 11.77 23.26 18.69
N PHE A 344 12.46 22.13 18.51
CA PHE A 344 12.73 21.22 19.61
C PHE A 344 13.70 21.83 20.61
N ALA A 345 14.85 22.34 20.15
CA ALA A 345 15.86 22.96 21.00
C ALA A 345 15.32 24.19 21.76
N GLU A 346 14.55 25.05 21.09
CA GLU A 346 13.87 26.20 21.70
C GLU A 346 12.88 25.75 22.79
N ALA A 347 12.05 24.74 22.52
CA ALA A 347 11.11 24.23 23.52
C ALA A 347 11.83 23.63 24.75
N VAL A 348 13.00 23.02 24.57
CA VAL A 348 13.85 22.57 25.69
C VAL A 348 14.35 23.77 26.49
N ALA A 349 14.87 24.80 25.82
CA ALA A 349 15.40 26.00 26.45
C ALA A 349 14.32 26.81 27.20
N ASP A 350 13.10 26.83 26.68
CA ASP A 350 11.94 27.47 27.30
C ASP A 350 11.31 26.62 28.43
N GLU A 351 11.92 25.49 28.78
CA GLU A 351 11.48 24.55 29.82
C GLU A 351 10.03 24.07 29.67
N GLU A 352 9.56 23.93 28.42
CA GLU A 352 8.22 23.46 28.07
C GLU A 352 7.88 22.10 28.70
N ASP A 353 6.59 21.77 28.72
CA ASP A 353 6.10 20.53 29.33
C ASP A 353 6.58 19.26 28.58
N TYR A 354 6.70 18.15 29.32
CA TYR A 354 7.21 16.89 28.78
C TYR A 354 6.36 16.29 27.64
N GLU A 355 5.08 16.60 27.55
CA GLU A 355 4.21 16.10 26.47
C GLU A 355 4.55 16.80 25.15
N LYS A 356 4.68 18.13 25.18
CA LYS A 356 5.13 18.94 24.04
C LYS A 356 6.53 18.53 23.60
N LEU A 357 7.46 18.37 24.54
CA LEU A 357 8.83 17.91 24.26
C LEU A 357 8.85 16.52 23.62
N ALA A 358 8.07 15.57 24.14
CA ALA A 358 7.96 14.23 23.56
C ALA A 358 7.39 14.26 22.13
N ARG A 359 6.42 15.13 21.86
CA ARG A 359 5.87 15.31 20.51
C ARG A 359 6.90 15.87 19.52
N LEU A 360 7.66 16.89 19.93
CA LEU A 360 8.70 17.51 19.10
C LEU A 360 9.89 16.57 18.88
N ASN A 361 10.31 15.83 19.90
CA ASN A 361 11.32 14.79 19.76
C ASN A 361 10.89 13.72 18.75
N ARG A 362 9.64 13.25 18.80
CA ARG A 362 9.09 12.31 17.79
C ARG A 362 9.06 12.90 16.37
N ALA A 363 8.93 14.22 16.23
CA ALA A 363 9.03 14.88 14.93
C ALA A 363 10.48 14.89 14.43
N CYS A 364 11.44 15.13 15.30
CA CYS A 364 12.87 15.05 15.00
C CYS A 364 13.29 13.62 14.60
N GLU A 365 12.82 12.59 15.32
CA GLU A 365 13.08 11.17 15.03
C GLU A 365 12.73 10.79 13.58
N LYS A 366 11.62 11.32 13.06
CA LYS A 366 11.20 11.08 11.66
C LYS A 366 12.12 11.70 10.61
N LEU A 367 12.99 12.62 11.02
CA LEU A 367 13.91 13.37 10.15
C LEU A 367 15.39 13.09 10.43
N GLU A 368 15.73 12.21 11.37
CA GLU A 368 17.13 11.89 11.74
C GLU A 368 18.00 11.51 10.53
N PHE A 369 17.43 10.80 9.54
CA PHE A 369 18.13 10.46 8.30
C PHE A 369 18.72 11.67 7.56
N TYR A 370 18.07 12.84 7.62
CA TYR A 370 18.43 14.04 6.87
C TYR A 370 19.33 15.01 7.66
N MET A 371 19.62 14.70 8.92
CA MET A 371 20.32 15.64 9.80
C MET A 371 21.81 15.69 9.49
N THR A 372 22.31 16.93 9.42
CA THR A 372 23.74 17.22 9.38
C THR A 372 24.39 17.03 10.74
N ALA A 373 25.73 16.97 10.82
CA ALA A 373 26.43 16.81 12.08
C ALA A 373 26.05 17.87 13.14
N PRO A 374 25.98 19.18 12.82
CA PRO A 374 25.56 20.19 13.79
C PRO A 374 24.11 20.02 14.28
N GLN A 375 23.21 19.55 13.40
CA GLN A 375 21.80 19.29 13.77
C GLN A 375 21.68 18.07 14.69
N CYS A 376 22.44 17.00 14.42
CA CYS A 376 22.53 15.84 15.31
C CYS A 376 23.06 16.23 16.68
N GLU A 377 24.12 17.04 16.74
CA GLU A 377 24.68 17.57 17.99
C GLU A 377 23.64 18.37 18.78
N ALA A 378 22.98 19.35 18.13
CA ALA A 378 21.93 20.15 18.77
C ALA A 378 20.79 19.30 19.34
N MET A 379 20.34 18.28 18.60
CA MET A 379 19.29 17.36 19.05
C MET A 379 19.74 16.48 20.21
N ASN A 380 21.00 15.99 20.20
CA ASN A 380 21.56 15.20 21.28
C ASN A 380 21.70 16.03 22.56
N ASP A 381 22.19 17.28 22.46
CA ASP A 381 22.33 18.20 23.59
C ASP A 381 20.98 18.57 24.20
N ALA A 382 19.96 18.81 23.35
CA ALA A 382 18.60 19.05 23.79
C ALA A 382 18.02 17.83 24.54
N ARG A 383 18.20 16.61 24.01
CA ARG A 383 17.78 15.37 24.69
C ARG A 383 18.48 15.20 26.05
N GLU A 384 19.79 15.43 26.12
CA GLU A 384 20.55 15.34 27.36
C GLU A 384 20.06 16.34 28.41
N SER A 385 19.74 17.58 28.00
CA SER A 385 19.20 18.61 28.89
C SER A 385 17.85 18.22 29.50
N ILE A 386 16.96 17.61 28.70
CA ILE A 386 15.69 17.05 29.20
C ILE A 386 15.94 15.97 30.25
N GLU A 387 16.92 15.10 30.01
CA GLU A 387 17.24 13.99 30.89
C GLU A 387 17.94 14.45 32.19
N GLU A 388 18.75 15.50 32.15
CA GLU A 388 19.29 16.15 33.35
C GLU A 388 18.19 16.80 34.21
N ARG A 389 17.21 17.45 33.56
CA ARG A 389 16.03 18.01 34.23
C ARG A 389 15.21 16.91 34.92
N ARG A 390 14.86 15.83 34.21
CA ARG A 390 14.14 14.67 34.76
C ARG A 390 14.90 14.02 35.91
N TRP A 391 16.21 13.91 35.80
CA TRP A 391 17.03 13.37 36.88
C TRP A 391 16.97 14.23 38.14
N THR A 392 16.88 15.55 37.98
CA THR A 392 16.79 16.51 39.09
C THR A 392 15.42 16.49 39.75
N GLU A 393 14.35 16.45 38.96
CA GLU A 393 12.95 16.49 39.42
C GLU A 393 12.44 15.13 39.92
N GLU A 394 12.70 14.06 39.17
CA GLU A 394 12.05 12.75 39.35
C GLU A 394 13.03 11.62 39.67
N ARG A 395 14.34 11.85 39.59
CA ARG A 395 15.39 10.81 39.70
C ARG A 395 15.22 9.68 38.67
N VAL A 396 14.63 10.01 37.52
CA VAL A 396 14.47 9.12 36.38
C VAL A 396 15.33 9.65 35.23
N ARG A 397 15.89 8.73 34.45
CA ARG A 397 16.67 9.04 33.24
C ARG A 397 16.45 7.96 32.19
N LEU A 398 16.27 8.38 30.95
CA LEU A 398 16.12 7.55 29.78
C LEU A 398 17.40 7.63 28.95
N GLN A 399 18.05 6.49 28.75
CA GLN A 399 19.26 6.44 27.94
C GLN A 399 18.87 6.21 26.48
N VAL A 400 19.19 7.16 25.61
CA VAL A 400 18.97 7.09 24.17
C VAL A 400 20.31 7.01 23.47
N VAL A 401 20.37 6.28 22.35
CA VAL A 401 21.57 6.26 21.51
C VAL A 401 21.69 7.62 20.80
N PRO A 402 22.83 8.32 20.91
CA PRO A 402 23.02 9.59 20.23
C PRO A 402 22.86 9.44 18.71
N VAL A 403 22.14 10.37 18.10
CA VAL A 403 21.95 10.42 16.65
C VAL A 403 23.26 10.86 16.00
N GLN A 404 23.57 10.28 14.85
CA GLN A 404 24.74 10.62 14.03
C GLN A 404 24.29 10.77 12.58
N PRO A 405 24.98 11.60 11.76
CA PRO A 405 24.67 11.70 10.33
C PRO A 405 24.65 10.33 9.66
N HIS A 406 23.58 10.06 8.91
CA HIS A 406 23.42 8.76 8.28
C HIS A 406 24.41 8.61 7.09
N PRO A 407 25.16 7.50 6.97
CA PRO A 407 26.22 7.37 5.95
C PRO A 407 25.72 7.35 4.51
N ALA A 408 24.44 7.01 4.29
CA ALA A 408 23.78 7.04 2.98
C ALA A 408 23.07 8.38 2.67
N MET A 409 23.18 9.37 3.56
CA MET A 409 22.61 10.69 3.33
C MET A 409 23.55 11.52 2.44
N ASP A 410 22.97 12.18 1.44
CA ASP A 410 23.63 13.13 0.56
C ASP A 410 22.67 14.24 0.10
N ASP A 411 23.17 15.19 -0.69
CA ASP A 411 22.40 16.35 -1.15
C ASP A 411 21.24 15.99 -2.10
N SER A 412 21.22 14.79 -2.69
CA SER A 412 20.13 14.34 -3.57
C SER A 412 18.80 14.15 -2.82
N TYR A 413 18.84 14.07 -1.49
CA TYR A 413 17.66 13.98 -0.64
C TYR A 413 17.02 15.33 -0.32
N PHE A 414 17.59 16.44 -0.81
CA PHE A 414 16.97 17.76 -0.70
C PHE A 414 16.34 18.21 -2.01
N VAL A 415 15.19 18.89 -1.91
CA VAL A 415 14.52 19.48 -3.09
C VAL A 415 15.14 20.83 -3.48
N ASP A 416 15.79 21.51 -2.55
CA ASP A 416 16.37 22.83 -2.77
C ASP A 416 17.82 22.71 -3.25
N PRO A 417 18.25 23.49 -4.26
CA PRO A 417 19.64 23.52 -4.70
C PRO A 417 20.56 24.05 -3.58
N VAL A 418 21.80 23.54 -3.55
CA VAL A 418 22.86 23.99 -2.64
C VAL A 418 23.28 25.43 -2.91
#